data_AF-A0A662LTM4-F1
#
_entry.id   AF-A0A662LTM4-F1
#
_cell.length_a   1.000
_cell.length_b   1.000
_cell.length_c   1.000
_cell.angle_alpha   90.00
_cell.angle_beta   90.00
_cell.angle_gamma   90.00
#
_symmetry.space_group_name_H-M   'P 1'
#
loop_
_entity.id
_entity.type
_entity.pdbx_description
1 polymer ?
#
loop_
_entity_poly.entity_id
_entity_poly.type
_entity_poly.pdbx_seq_one_letter_code
_entity_poly.pdbx_strand_id
1 'polypeptide(L)'
;MLTIHYTGLKNDVKEFIENIKLVLDNLPKIDQDRINDECMIFLIGKTYGFSVGVKNKHLILLNVNEMLKNKLSIKEQRFIIAHEFAHFILKHTYSNDENEQEANDLVLKWNIC
;
A
#
# COMPACT_ATOMS: atom_id res chain seq x y z
N MET A 1 14.90 2.19 0.85
CA MET A 1 14.14 1.42 1.87
C MET A 1 12.81 2.12 2.08
N LEU A 2 11.70 1.42 1.85
CA LEU A 2 10.36 1.98 2.01
C LEU A 2 10.14 2.46 3.44
N THR A 3 9.60 3.69 3.57
CA THR A 3 9.30 4.30 4.86
C THR A 3 7.85 4.00 5.25
N ILE A 4 7.64 3.43 6.44
CA ILE A 4 6.31 3.09 6.98
C ILE A 4 6.14 3.75 8.35
N HIS A 5 5.10 4.58 8.47
CA HIS A 5 4.67 5.20 9.72
C HIS A 5 3.36 4.57 10.21
N TYR A 6 3.15 4.54 11.52
CA TYR A 6 1.90 4.04 12.09
C TYR A 6 1.52 4.79 13.37
N THR A 7 0.22 4.93 13.61
CA THR A 7 -0.31 5.58 14.81
C THR A 7 -1.57 4.90 15.30
N GLY A 8 -1.70 4.77 16.63
CA GLY A 8 -2.92 4.28 17.26
C GLY A 8 -3.21 2.79 17.13
N LEU A 9 -2.22 1.99 16.72
CA LEU A 9 -2.33 0.53 16.61
C LEU A 9 -1.62 -0.14 17.79
N LYS A 10 -2.28 -1.11 18.45
CA LYS A 10 -1.78 -1.70 19.71
C LYS A 10 -1.00 -3.01 19.49
N ASN A 11 -1.45 -3.93 18.64
CA ASN A 11 -0.82 -5.26 18.51
C ASN A 11 -0.66 -5.79 17.06
N ASP A 12 -1.37 -5.24 16.07
CA ASP A 12 -1.43 -5.85 14.72
C ASP A 12 -0.47 -5.22 13.69
N VAL A 13 0.30 -4.19 14.08
CA VAL A 13 1.16 -3.42 13.16
C VAL A 13 2.21 -4.29 12.47
N LYS A 14 2.80 -5.23 13.21
CA LYS A 14 3.91 -6.06 12.71
C LYS A 14 3.45 -6.93 11.55
N GLU A 15 2.28 -7.57 11.68
CA GLU A 15 1.69 -8.41 10.64
C GLU A 15 1.37 -7.58 9.38
N PHE A 16 0.83 -6.37 9.55
CA PHE A 16 0.60 -5.46 8.41
C PHE A 16 1.89 -5.02 7.73
N ILE A 17 2.94 -4.69 8.48
CA ILE A 17 4.26 -4.37 7.92
C ILE A 17 4.83 -5.58 7.16
N GLU A 18 4.67 -6.79 7.70
CA GLU A 18 5.11 -8.03 7.03
C GLU A 18 4.32 -8.26 5.74
N ASN A 19 3.00 -8.08 5.75
CA ASN A 19 2.18 -8.17 4.54
C ASN A 19 2.61 -7.15 3.48
N ILE A 20 2.92 -5.91 3.87
CA ILE A 20 3.43 -4.88 2.94
C ILE A 20 4.76 -5.30 2.32
N LYS A 21 5.69 -5.82 3.13
CA LYS A 21 6.98 -6.30 2.64
C LYS A 21 6.81 -7.47 1.67
N LEU A 22 5.96 -8.43 2.00
CA LEU A 22 5.67 -9.56 1.12
C LEU A 22 5.07 -9.11 -0.20
N VAL A 23 4.16 -8.14 -0.21
CA VAL A 23 3.62 -7.56 -1.45
C VAL A 23 4.75 -6.92 -2.25
N LEU A 24 5.56 -6.05 -1.61
CA LEU A 24 6.66 -5.33 -2.23
C LEU A 24 7.73 -6.27 -2.83
N ASP A 25 8.02 -7.38 -2.16
CA ASP A 25 9.01 -8.38 -2.58
C ASP A 25 8.53 -9.24 -3.77
N ASN A 26 7.22 -9.30 -4.03
CA ASN A 26 6.66 -9.96 -5.21
C ASN A 26 6.58 -9.07 -6.45
N LEU A 27 6.91 -7.77 -6.33
CA LEU A 27 6.86 -6.85 -7.46
C LEU A 27 8.07 -7.02 -8.38
N PRO A 28 7.93 -6.70 -9.68
CA PRO A 28 9.07 -6.49 -10.57
C PRO A 28 10.04 -5.49 -9.94
N LYS A 29 11.35 -5.74 -10.11
CA LYS A 29 12.39 -4.94 -9.46
C LYS A 29 12.26 -3.44 -9.71
N ILE A 30 11.88 -3.07 -10.94
CA ILE A 30 11.64 -1.67 -11.31
C ILE A 30 10.51 -1.02 -10.50
N ASP A 31 9.38 -1.72 -10.33
CA ASP A 31 8.23 -1.22 -9.57
C ASP A 31 8.57 -1.17 -8.07
N GLN A 32 9.29 -2.19 -7.58
CA GLN A 32 9.80 -2.25 -6.22
C GLN A 32 10.67 -1.05 -5.88
N ASP A 33 11.63 -0.72 -6.74
CA ASP A 33 12.58 0.38 -6.51
C ASP A 33 11.84 1.73 -6.50
N ARG A 34 10.90 1.92 -7.42
CA ARG A 34 10.06 3.13 -7.44
C ARG A 34 9.22 3.31 -6.19
N ILE A 35 8.54 2.26 -5.72
CA ILE A 35 7.75 2.35 -4.49
C ILE A 35 8.65 2.65 -3.29
N ASN A 36 9.85 2.05 -3.22
CA ASN A 36 10.82 2.36 -2.17
C ASN A 36 11.28 3.84 -2.20
N ASP A 37 11.50 4.38 -3.39
CA ASP A 37 12.12 5.69 -3.58
C ASP A 37 11.12 6.84 -3.63
N GLU A 38 9.85 6.57 -3.91
CA GLU A 38 8.84 7.60 -4.12
C GLU A 38 7.65 7.49 -3.16
N CYS A 39 7.39 6.34 -2.53
CA CYS A 39 6.26 6.19 -1.62
C CYS A 39 6.62 6.31 -0.14
N MET A 40 5.62 6.70 0.64
CA MET A 40 5.59 6.61 2.10
C MET A 40 4.24 6.03 2.51
N ILE A 41 4.25 5.01 3.38
CA ILE A 41 3.02 4.36 3.84
C ILE A 41 2.67 4.83 5.25
N PHE A 42 1.39 5.16 5.47
CA PHE A 42 0.84 5.41 6.79
C PHE A 42 -0.23 4.37 7.14
N LEU A 43 0.02 3.64 8.22
CA LEU A 43 -0.95 2.73 8.81
C LEU A 43 -1.78 3.45 9.87
N ILE A 44 -3.07 3.59 9.58
CA ILE A 44 -3.99 4.40 10.37
C ILE A 44 -4.83 3.48 11.28
N GLY A 45 -4.62 3.63 12.59
CA GLY A 45 -5.40 2.95 13.63
C GLY A 45 -6.39 3.85 14.39
N LYS A 46 -6.63 5.09 13.95
CA LYS A 46 -7.56 6.03 14.60
C LYS A 46 -8.46 6.73 13.59
N THR A 47 -9.67 7.05 14.02
CA THR A 47 -10.68 7.79 13.25
C THR A 47 -10.56 9.31 13.35
N TYR A 48 -9.74 9.82 14.27
CA TYR A 48 -9.49 11.26 14.42
C TYR A 48 -8.41 11.70 13.43
N GLY A 49 -8.72 12.69 12.59
CA GLY A 49 -7.83 13.17 11.54
C GLY A 49 -6.45 13.59 12.06
N PHE A 50 -5.44 13.48 11.20
CA PHE A 50 -4.06 13.88 11.47
C PHE A 50 -3.46 14.56 10.23
N SER A 51 -2.48 15.45 10.45
CA SER A 51 -1.76 16.13 9.37
C SER A 51 -0.41 15.46 9.15
N VAL A 52 -0.06 15.19 7.90
CA VAL A 52 1.26 14.68 7.50
C VAL A 52 1.85 15.63 6.47
N GLY A 53 3.00 16.21 6.80
CA GLY A 53 3.82 16.93 5.83
C GLY A 53 4.73 15.94 5.11
N VAL A 54 4.47 15.69 3.83
CA VAL A 54 5.35 14.86 2.96
C VAL A 54 5.97 15.76 1.90
N LYS A 55 7.30 15.77 1.81
CA LYS A 55 8.03 16.44 0.72
C LYS A 55 8.48 15.38 -0.27
N ASN A 56 8.14 15.55 -1.54
CA ASN A 56 8.62 14.74 -2.67
C ASN A 56 8.36 13.23 -2.53
N LYS A 57 7.29 12.84 -1.84
CA LYS A 57 6.86 11.45 -1.68
C LYS A 57 5.35 11.35 -1.91
N HIS A 58 4.94 10.29 -2.61
CA HIS A 58 3.55 9.88 -2.70
C HIS A 58 3.12 9.21 -1.40
N LEU A 59 1.94 9.58 -0.90
CA LEU A 59 1.44 9.12 0.39
C LEU A 59 0.38 8.04 0.17
N ILE A 60 0.64 6.83 0.69
CA ILE A 60 -0.33 5.73 0.69
C ILE A 60 -0.89 5.58 2.10
N LEU A 61 -2.22 5.69 2.23
CA LEU A 61 -2.93 5.65 3.50
C LEU A 61 -3.69 4.32 3.62
N LEU A 62 -3.28 3.47 4.56
CA LEU A 62 -3.94 2.19 4.80
C LEU A 62 -4.70 2.27 6.14
N ASN A 63 -6.03 2.20 6.06
CA ASN A 63 -6.89 2.16 7.24
C ASN A 63 -6.96 0.75 7.83
N VAL A 64 -5.95 0.42 8.64
CA VAL A 64 -5.80 -0.90 9.28
C VAL A 64 -7.01 -1.25 10.15
N ASN A 65 -7.56 -0.28 10.88
CA ASN A 65 -8.74 -0.53 11.72
C ASN A 65 -9.96 -0.97 10.91
N GLU A 66 -10.19 -0.33 9.75
CA GLU A 66 -11.35 -0.68 8.91
C GLU A 66 -11.16 -2.06 8.27
N MET A 67 -9.94 -2.42 7.87
CA MET A 67 -9.62 -3.77 7.38
C MET A 67 -9.88 -4.84 8.46
N LEU A 68 -9.44 -4.59 9.69
CA LEU A 68 -9.66 -5.49 10.83
C LEU A 68 -11.14 -5.58 11.22
N LYS A 69 -11.85 -4.46 11.26
CA LYS A 69 -13.29 -4.40 11.58
C LYS A 69 -14.13 -5.19 10.58
N ASN A 70 -13.79 -5.11 9.30
CA ASN A 70 -14.44 -5.87 8.23
C ASN A 70 -13.95 -7.32 8.14
N LYS A 71 -13.04 -7.75 9.02
CA LYS A 71 -12.48 -9.11 9.08
C LYS A 71 -11.88 -9.56 7.75
N LEU A 72 -11.21 -8.64 7.04
CA LEU A 72 -10.54 -8.98 5.79
C LEU A 72 -9.49 -10.05 6.04
N SER A 73 -9.50 -11.08 5.19
CA SER A 73 -8.47 -12.11 5.18
C SER A 73 -7.10 -11.52 4.81
N ILE A 74 -6.03 -12.24 5.15
CA ILE A 74 -4.65 -11.85 4.76
C ILE A 74 -4.53 -11.64 3.25
N LYS A 75 -5.24 -12.45 2.45
CA LYS A 75 -5.25 -12.33 0.99
C LYS A 75 -5.90 -11.01 0.55
N GLU A 76 -7.05 -10.66 1.12
CA GLU A 76 -7.74 -9.39 0.82
C GLU A 76 -6.92 -8.17 1.28
N GLN A 77 -6.26 -8.25 2.43
CA GLN A 77 -5.37 -7.18 2.90
C GLN A 77 -4.20 -6.97 1.94
N ARG A 78 -3.53 -8.05 1.51
CA ARG A 78 -2.44 -7.99 0.53
C ARG A 78 -2.91 -7.47 -0.82
N PHE A 79 -4.11 -7.86 -1.24
CA PHE A 79 -4.73 -7.35 -2.45
C PHE A 79 -4.89 -5.83 -2.39
N ILE A 80 -5.47 -5.29 -1.30
CA ILE A 80 -5.62 -3.84 -1.15
C ILE A 80 -4.27 -3.12 -1.16
N ILE A 81 -3.26 -3.65 -0.47
CA ILE A 81 -1.91 -3.07 -0.49
C ILE A 81 -1.34 -3.05 -1.91
N ALA A 82 -1.44 -4.18 -2.64
CA ALA A 82 -0.99 -4.28 -4.02
C ALA A 82 -1.76 -3.34 -4.95
N HIS A 83 -3.06 -3.17 -4.70
CA HIS A 83 -3.93 -2.30 -5.47
C HIS A 83 -3.50 -0.83 -5.38
N GLU A 84 -3.20 -0.34 -4.17
CA GLU A 84 -2.68 1.01 -3.98
C GLU A 84 -1.30 1.20 -4.65
N PHE A 85 -0.46 0.17 -4.65
CA PHE A 85 0.81 0.19 -5.40
C PHE A 85 0.58 0.25 -6.91
N ALA A 86 -0.40 -0.49 -7.43
CA ALA A 86 -0.74 -0.48 -8.85
C ALA A 86 -1.22 0.91 -9.30
N HIS A 87 -2.08 1.58 -8.52
CA HIS A 87 -2.49 2.97 -8.81
C HIS A 87 -1.28 3.90 -8.89
N PHE A 88 -0.41 3.87 -7.88
CA PHE A 88 0.80 4.68 -7.89
C PHE A 88 1.66 4.43 -9.15
N ILE A 89 1.91 3.16 -9.48
CA ILE A 89 2.74 2.78 -10.63
C ILE A 89 2.10 3.20 -11.96
N LEU A 90 0.80 2.98 -12.15
CA LEU A 90 0.09 3.35 -13.38
C LEU A 90 0.16 4.84 -13.65
N LYS A 91 -0.10 5.65 -12.61
CA LYS A 91 -0.05 7.11 -12.72
C LYS A 91 1.35 7.65 -12.96
N HIS A 92 2.35 7.17 -12.23
CA HIS A 92 3.67 7.79 -12.19
C HIS A 92 4.70 7.10 -13.09
N THR A 93 4.42 5.91 -13.60
CA THR A 93 5.28 5.16 -14.55
C THR A 93 4.73 5.18 -15.94
N TYR A 94 3.46 4.84 -16.08
CA TYR A 94 2.86 4.66 -17.40
C TYR A 94 2.13 5.91 -17.89
N SER A 95 2.04 6.95 -17.05
CA SER A 95 1.32 8.20 -17.36
C SER A 95 -0.13 7.96 -17.80
N ASN A 96 -0.74 6.90 -17.28
CA ASN A 96 -2.13 6.56 -17.52
C ASN A 96 -3.03 7.24 -16.48
N ASP A 97 -4.27 7.56 -16.88
CA ASP A 97 -5.33 7.88 -15.93
C ASP A 97 -5.61 6.65 -15.06
N GLU A 98 -5.67 6.82 -13.75
CA GLU A 98 -5.88 5.75 -12.75
C GLU A 98 -7.26 5.10 -12.93
N ASN A 99 -7.38 4.12 -13.83
CA ASN A 99 -8.57 3.30 -13.99
C ASN A 99 -8.50 2.07 -13.07
N GLU A 100 -9.55 1.86 -12.28
CA GLU A 100 -9.74 0.71 -11.39
C GLU A 100 -9.49 -0.64 -12.09
N GLN A 101 -9.91 -0.80 -13.35
CA GLN A 101 -9.71 -2.06 -14.06
C GLN A 101 -8.22 -2.32 -14.36
N GLU A 102 -7.46 -1.28 -14.74
CA GLU A 102 -6.03 -1.43 -15.04
C GLU A 102 -5.21 -1.74 -13.78
N ALA A 103 -5.60 -1.13 -12.65
CA ALA A 103 -4.99 -1.42 -11.35
C ALA A 103 -5.21 -2.90 -10.97
N ASN A 104 -6.44 -3.39 -11.11
CA ASN A 104 -6.76 -4.80 -10.88
C ASN A 104 -5.98 -5.74 -11.80
N ASP A 105 -5.91 -5.44 -13.10
CA ASP A 105 -5.18 -6.24 -14.07
C ASP A 105 -3.68 -6.29 -13.76
N LEU A 106 -3.10 -5.18 -13.27
CA LEU A 106 -1.70 -5.13 -12.86
C LEU A 106 -1.43 -5.95 -11.60
N VAL A 107 -2.32 -5.89 -10.59
CA VAL A 107 -2.23 -6.74 -9.39
C VAL A 107 -2.28 -8.22 -9.75
N LEU A 108 -3.14 -8.62 -10.67
CA LEU A 108 -3.24 -10.01 -11.15
C LEU A 108 -1.94 -10.45 -11.85
N LYS A 109 -1.30 -9.57 -12.64
CA LYS A 109 -0.01 -9.86 -13.29
C LYS A 109 1.12 -10.08 -12.30
N TRP A 110 1.09 -9.42 -11.14
CA TRP A 110 2.10 -9.60 -10.09
C TRP A 110 1.93 -10.90 -9.28
N ASN A 111 0.83 -11.64 -9.45
CA ASN A 111 0.58 -12.92 -8.79
C ASN A 111 0.69 -12.87 -7.25
N ILE A 112 0.24 -11.76 -6.66
CA ILE A 112 0.33 -11.49 -5.21
C ILE A 112 -0.80 -12.18 -4.43
N CYS A 113 -1.88 -12.59 -5.11
CA CYS A 113 -3.12 -13.08 -4.52
C CYS A 113 -3.73 -14.24 -5.33
#